data_AF-A0A2W4XM48-F1
#
_entry.id   AF-A0A2W4XM48-F1
#
_cell.length_a   1.000
_cell.length_b   1.000
_cell.length_c   1.000
_cell.angle_alpha   90.00
_cell.angle_beta   90.00
_cell.angle_gamma   90.00
#
_symmetry.space_group_name_H-M   'P 1'
#
loop_
_entity.id
_entity.type
_entity.pdbx_description
1 polymer ?
#
loop_
_entity_poly.entity_id
_entity_poly.type
_entity_poly.pdbx_seq_one_letter_code
_entity_poly.pdbx_strand_id
1 'polypeptide(L)'
;MITTTNFKAGQLVRISNLRSLAYGRVAMVMTAEGKERSLVRFADLPKTVSAAPNPAGFTETFATSDLTLITNVPIAALYLLVTIVERDGDRRYAHHCLANGIQGQRQETLADSIAQCWYESGGEWDAAENAWRFDTHHFVLAEDWRELTIAEYINLATDLTDCTPGYTSGPSYGENTEAEYIRRQTRGLD
;
A
#
# COMPACT_ATOMS: atom_id res chain seq x y z
N MET A 1 21.13 -7.33 24.30
CA MET A 1 21.38 -5.90 23.99
C MET A 1 20.13 -5.37 23.32
N ILE A 2 19.50 -4.34 23.88
CA ILE A 2 18.35 -3.69 23.25
C ILE A 2 18.93 -2.65 22.29
N THR A 3 18.99 -2.98 21.00
CA THR A 3 19.28 -1.98 19.97
C THR A 3 18.14 -0.97 19.98
N THR A 4 18.41 0.24 20.45
CA THR A 4 17.46 1.36 20.44
C THR A 4 17.31 1.83 18.99
N THR A 5 16.28 1.33 18.31
CA THR A 5 15.99 1.70 16.92
C THR A 5 15.37 3.09 16.91
N ASN A 6 16.14 4.15 16.67
CA ASN A 6 15.54 5.49 16.55
C ASN A 6 14.72 5.59 15.26
N PHE A 7 13.39 5.62 15.41
CA PHE A 7 12.48 5.87 14.29
C PHE A 7 12.48 7.35 13.93
N LYS A 8 12.25 7.64 12.64
CA LYS A 8 12.11 8.98 12.09
C LYS A 8 10.64 9.27 11.77
N ALA A 9 10.27 10.54 11.84
CA ALA A 9 8.96 11.00 11.39
C ALA A 9 8.69 10.56 9.94
N GLY A 10 7.47 10.08 9.69
CA GLY A 10 7.03 9.55 8.40
C GLY A 10 7.28 8.06 8.19
N GLN A 11 8.06 7.39 9.04
CA GLN A 11 8.28 5.94 8.92
C GLN A 11 7.03 5.15 9.34
N LEU A 12 6.75 4.07 8.62
CA LEU A 12 5.68 3.13 8.96
C LEU A 12 6.20 2.07 9.92
N VAL A 13 5.41 1.79 10.94
CA VAL A 13 5.72 0.82 11.98
C VAL A 13 4.51 -0.08 12.26
N ARG A 14 4.78 -1.30 12.68
CA ARG A 14 3.79 -2.22 13.23
C ARG A 14 3.97 -2.29 14.74
N ILE A 15 2.87 -2.23 15.50
CA ILE A 15 2.91 -2.43 16.95
C ILE A 15 3.21 -3.91 17.22
N SER A 16 4.34 -4.20 17.87
CA SER A 16 4.83 -5.56 18.12
C SER A 16 4.61 -6.04 19.55
N ASN A 17 4.17 -5.16 20.47
CA ASN A 17 3.86 -5.55 21.83
C ASN A 17 2.56 -6.36 21.91
N LEU A 18 2.70 -7.67 22.16
CA LEU A 18 1.61 -8.65 22.28
C LEU A 18 0.59 -8.33 23.38
N ARG A 19 0.95 -7.51 24.37
CA ARG A 19 0.05 -7.10 25.46
C ARG A 19 -0.77 -5.86 25.12
N SER A 20 -0.45 -5.18 24.02
CA SER A 20 -1.18 -3.99 23.57
C SER A 20 -2.46 -4.40 22.84
N LEU A 21 -3.56 -3.67 23.08
CA LEU A 21 -4.78 -3.79 22.28
C LEU A 21 -4.56 -3.36 20.82
N ALA A 22 -3.50 -2.60 20.56
CA ALA A 22 -3.09 -2.19 19.22
C ALA A 22 -2.11 -3.17 18.56
N TYR A 23 -1.84 -4.34 19.15
CA TYR A 23 -0.93 -5.33 18.59
C TYR A 23 -1.27 -5.64 17.12
N GLY A 24 -0.25 -5.67 16.27
CA GLY A 24 -0.37 -5.96 14.83
C GLY A 24 -0.85 -4.80 13.97
N ARG A 25 -1.36 -3.70 14.56
CA ARG A 25 -1.82 -2.54 13.80
C ARG A 25 -0.66 -1.75 13.22
N VAL A 26 -0.94 -1.11 12.08
CA VAL A 26 0.02 -0.28 11.35
C VAL A 26 -0.16 1.18 11.75
N ALA A 27 0.95 1.87 12.01
CA ALA A 27 0.98 3.28 12.34
C ALA A 27 2.14 3.98 11.64
N MET A 28 2.07 5.30 11.57
CA MET A 28 3.11 6.18 11.07
C MET A 28 3.72 6.94 12.24
N VAL A 29 5.03 7.00 12.32
CA VAL A 29 5.75 7.77 13.34
C VAL A 29 5.56 9.25 13.04
N MET A 30 5.05 10.01 14.01
CA MET A 30 4.85 11.45 13.91
C MET A 30 6.11 12.19 14.39
N THR A 31 6.57 11.83 15.58
CA THR A 31 7.75 12.39 16.23
C THR A 31 8.38 11.33 17.13
N ALA A 32 9.70 11.32 17.23
CA ALA A 32 10.40 10.57 18.26
C ALA A 32 10.40 11.39 19.55
N GLU A 33 9.83 10.86 20.63
CA GLU A 33 9.91 11.44 21.97
C GLU A 33 11.18 10.93 22.66
N GLY A 34 12.32 11.50 22.28
CA GLY A 34 13.63 11.02 22.71
C GLY A 34 14.01 9.70 22.04
N LYS A 35 14.84 8.88 22.70
CA LYS A 35 15.32 7.59 22.16
C LYS A 35 14.42 6.40 22.50
N GLU A 36 13.56 6.55 23.51
CA GLU A 36 12.86 5.42 24.13
C GLU A 36 11.40 5.32 23.72
N ARG A 37 10.80 6.41 23.22
CA ARG A 37 9.39 6.47 22.88
C ARG A 37 9.16 7.16 21.55
N SER A 38 8.11 6.77 20.86
CA SER A 38 7.70 7.37 19.61
C SER A 38 6.20 7.64 19.65
N LEU A 39 5.80 8.87 19.28
CA LEU A 39 4.42 9.21 19.02
C LEU A 39 4.07 8.70 17.63
N VAL A 40 3.06 7.83 17.54
CA VAL A 40 2.61 7.25 16.27
C VAL A 40 1.16 7.62 16.00
N ARG A 41 0.79 7.65 14.72
CA ARG A 41 -0.58 7.86 14.21
C ARG A 41 -1.04 6.61 13.49
N PHE A 42 -2.16 6.00 13.88
CA PHE A 42 -2.65 4.79 13.21
C PHE A 42 -3.06 5.05 11.76
N ALA A 43 -2.76 4.08 10.89
CA ALA A 43 -2.89 4.20 9.45
C ALA A 43 -4.19 3.60 8.88
N ASP A 44 -5.02 2.99 9.73
CA ASP A 44 -6.30 2.34 9.42
C ASP A 44 -7.52 3.02 10.07
N LEU A 45 -7.32 4.01 10.94
CA LEU A 45 -8.40 4.70 11.64
C LEU A 45 -8.74 6.04 10.96
N PRO A 46 -9.90 6.17 10.29
CA PRO A 46 -10.33 7.46 9.74
C PRO A 46 -10.94 8.37 10.81
N LYS A 47 -10.95 9.69 10.55
CA LYS A 47 -12.16 10.50 10.79
C LYS A 47 -12.36 11.60 9.75
N THR A 48 -13.50 11.50 9.08
CA THR A 48 -14.31 12.57 8.48
C THR A 48 -13.60 13.68 7.70
N VAL A 49 -13.74 13.58 6.36
CA VAL A 49 -13.96 14.66 5.38
C VAL A 49 -13.41 16.03 5.79
N SER A 50 -12.16 16.32 5.44
CA SER A 50 -11.73 17.66 5.04
C SER A 50 -10.35 17.57 4.38
N ALA A 51 -10.20 18.25 3.25
CA ALA A 51 -8.96 18.40 2.50
C ALA A 51 -7.93 19.25 3.27
N ALA A 52 -7.41 18.71 4.39
CA ALA A 52 -6.31 19.30 5.14
C ALA A 52 -5.02 18.50 4.90
N PRO A 53 -3.86 19.15 4.72
CA PRO A 53 -2.58 18.48 4.49
C PRO A 53 -2.09 17.60 5.65
N ASN A 54 -2.82 17.58 6.78
CA ASN A 54 -2.50 16.78 7.96
C ASN A 54 -3.78 16.24 8.64
N PRO A 55 -4.28 15.04 8.26
CA PRO A 55 -5.44 14.46 8.90
C PRO A 55 -5.08 13.92 10.30
N ALA A 56 -5.89 14.28 11.31
CA ALA A 56 -5.72 13.84 12.70
C ALA A 56 -6.25 12.41 12.90
N GLY A 57 -5.39 11.41 12.66
CA GLY A 57 -5.63 10.04 13.11
C GLY A 57 -5.48 9.91 14.63
N PHE A 58 -5.95 8.81 15.23
CA PHE A 58 -5.67 8.51 16.64
C PHE A 58 -4.16 8.39 16.84
N THR A 59 -3.61 9.19 17.74
CA THR A 59 -2.20 9.17 18.08
C THR A 59 -1.98 8.60 19.46
N GLU A 60 -0.95 7.78 19.59
CA GLU A 60 -0.58 7.15 20.86
C GLU A 60 0.95 7.03 20.94
N THR A 61 1.48 7.09 22.15
CA THR A 61 2.93 7.01 22.39
C THR A 61 3.32 5.60 22.81
N PHE A 62 4.10 4.93 21.97
CA PHE A 62 4.64 3.59 22.26
C PHE A 62 6.10 3.66 22.66
N ALA A 63 6.56 2.66 23.42
CA ALA A 63 7.99 2.42 23.58
C ALA A 63 8.58 2.03 22.22
N THR A 64 9.77 2.53 21.90
CA THR A 64 10.48 2.23 20.67
C THR A 64 10.72 0.72 20.50
N SER A 65 10.89 -0.02 21.60
CA SER A 65 11.00 -1.49 21.61
C SER A 65 9.74 -2.22 21.15
N ASP A 66 8.58 -1.55 21.23
CA ASP A 66 7.27 -2.11 20.96
C ASP A 66 6.82 -1.84 19.50
N LEU A 67 7.75 -1.34 18.69
CA LEU A 67 7.54 -0.96 17.30
C LEU A 67 8.48 -1.76 16.40
N THR A 68 7.96 -2.24 15.28
CA THR A 68 8.73 -2.90 14.23
C THR A 68 8.63 -2.08 12.95
N LEU A 69 9.77 -1.72 12.36
CA LEU A 69 9.79 -0.97 11.10
C LEU A 69 9.12 -1.78 10.00
N ILE A 70 8.28 -1.12 9.20
CA ILE A 70 7.74 -1.68 7.96
C ILE A 70 8.54 -1.09 6.80
N THR A 71 9.19 -1.97 6.04
CA THR A 71 9.93 -1.63 4.83
C THR A 71 9.17 -2.12 3.60
N ASN A 72 9.63 -1.73 2.41
CA ASN A 72 9.14 -2.17 1.10
C ASN A 72 7.68 -1.81 0.77
N VAL A 73 7.14 -0.75 1.37
CA VAL A 73 5.82 -0.21 1.00
C VAL A 73 6.03 0.93 -0.01
N PRO A 74 5.40 0.89 -1.19
CA PRO A 74 5.50 1.98 -2.14
C PRO A 74 4.93 3.25 -1.55
N ILE A 75 5.63 4.35 -1.82
CA ILE A 75 5.10 5.68 -1.56
C ILE A 75 4.11 6.02 -2.66
N ALA A 76 2.84 6.11 -2.32
CA ALA A 76 1.77 6.37 -3.28
C ALA A 76 0.75 7.37 -2.74
N ALA A 77 0.01 7.99 -3.65
CA ALA A 77 -1.11 8.87 -3.30
C ALA A 77 -2.39 8.08 -3.02
N LEU A 78 -2.51 6.88 -3.59
CA LEU A 78 -3.61 5.95 -3.37
C LEU A 78 -3.12 4.51 -3.49
N TYR A 79 -3.86 3.59 -2.88
CA TYR A 79 -3.64 2.15 -2.93
C TYR A 79 -4.94 1.47 -3.34
N LEU A 80 -4.88 0.48 -4.22
CA LEU A 80 -6.05 -0.26 -4.69
C LEU A 80 -5.88 -1.76 -4.46
N LEU A 81 -7.01 -2.43 -4.22
CA LEU A 81 -7.20 -3.83 -4.55
C LEU A 81 -7.92 -3.87 -5.89
N VAL A 82 -7.32 -4.49 -6.90
CA VAL A 82 -7.89 -4.60 -8.24
C VAL A 82 -8.27 -6.05 -8.49
N THR A 83 -9.46 -6.26 -9.05
CA THR A 83 -9.93 -7.56 -9.52
C THR A 83 -9.84 -7.59 -11.03
N ILE A 84 -8.91 -8.41 -11.53
CA ILE A 84 -8.75 -8.68 -12.95
C ILE A 84 -9.56 -9.92 -13.26
N VAL A 85 -10.40 -9.84 -14.29
CA VAL A 85 -11.17 -10.97 -14.78
C VAL A 85 -10.68 -11.35 -16.17
N GLU A 86 -10.36 -12.62 -16.31
CA GLU A 86 -10.11 -13.27 -17.59
C GLU A 86 -11.32 -14.13 -17.96
N ARG A 87 -11.76 -14.04 -19.21
CA ARG A 87 -12.80 -14.93 -19.75
C ARG A 87 -12.30 -15.73 -20.92
N ASP A 88 -12.69 -17.00 -20.92
CA ASP A 88 -12.51 -17.97 -22.00
C ASP A 88 -13.84 -18.68 -22.25
N GLY A 89 -14.57 -18.23 -23.28
CA GLY A 89 -15.93 -18.71 -23.54
C GLY A 89 -16.84 -18.53 -22.32
N ASP A 90 -17.30 -19.64 -21.74
CA ASP A 90 -18.16 -19.66 -20.55
C ASP A 90 -17.38 -19.67 -19.22
N ARG A 91 -16.05 -19.80 -19.26
CA ARG A 91 -15.20 -19.80 -18.06
C ARG A 91 -14.81 -18.39 -17.67
N ARG A 92 -14.77 -18.16 -16.36
CA ARG A 92 -14.42 -16.86 -15.76
C ARG A 92 -13.42 -17.10 -14.64
N TYR A 93 -12.24 -16.50 -14.77
CA TYR A 93 -11.18 -16.53 -13.78
C TYR A 93 -11.02 -15.14 -13.19
N ALA A 94 -10.95 -15.05 -11.87
CA ALA A 94 -10.81 -13.79 -11.15
C ALA A 94 -9.50 -13.80 -10.37
N HIS A 95 -8.68 -12.79 -10.60
CA HIS A 95 -7.40 -12.57 -9.95
C HIS A 95 -7.48 -11.28 -9.14
N HIS A 96 -6.88 -11.29 -7.96
CA HIS A 96 -6.79 -10.12 -7.11
C HIS A 96 -5.34 -9.70 -6.98
N CYS A 97 -5.08 -8.42 -7.19
CA CYS A 97 -3.76 -7.85 -7.01
C CYS A 97 -3.83 -6.51 -6.32
N LEU A 98 -2.71 -6.12 -5.73
CA LEU A 98 -2.54 -4.79 -5.20
C LEU A 98 -2.08 -3.85 -6.32
N ALA A 99 -2.39 -2.57 -6.14
CA ALA A 99 -1.83 -1.52 -6.95
C ALA A 99 -1.65 -0.23 -6.16
N ASN A 100 -0.79 0.64 -6.66
CA ASN A 100 -0.51 1.93 -6.08
C ASN A 100 -0.47 3.00 -7.17
N GLY A 101 -0.96 4.20 -6.85
CA GLY A 101 -1.16 5.27 -7.83
C GLY A 101 -0.53 6.59 -7.41
N ILE A 102 -0.28 7.46 -8.40
CA ILE A 102 0.25 8.80 -8.18
C ILE A 102 -0.86 9.84 -7.96
N GLN A 103 -0.49 11.01 -7.44
CA GLN A 103 -1.45 12.08 -7.16
C GLN A 103 -2.18 12.52 -8.44
N GLY A 104 -3.51 12.59 -8.37
CA GLY A 104 -4.37 13.01 -9.50
C GLY A 104 -4.66 11.90 -10.52
N GLN A 105 -4.08 10.71 -10.38
CA GLN A 105 -4.42 9.56 -11.20
C GLN A 105 -5.83 9.05 -10.85
N ARG A 106 -6.66 8.81 -11.87
CA ARG A 106 -7.98 8.20 -11.69
C ARG A 106 -7.83 6.71 -11.43
N GLN A 107 -8.63 6.19 -10.49
CA GLN A 107 -8.59 4.77 -10.09
C GLN A 107 -8.89 3.84 -11.27
N GLU A 108 -9.91 4.15 -12.06
CA GLU A 108 -10.29 3.42 -13.28
C GLU A 108 -9.12 3.34 -14.26
N THR A 109 -8.47 4.47 -14.56
CA THR A 109 -7.30 4.49 -15.47
C THR A 109 -6.14 3.64 -14.97
N LEU A 110 -5.92 3.61 -13.65
CA LEU A 110 -4.91 2.71 -13.05
C LEU A 110 -5.33 1.24 -13.22
N ALA A 111 -6.59 0.90 -12.89
CA ALA A 111 -7.12 -0.44 -13.03
C ALA A 111 -7.07 -0.96 -14.48
N ASP A 112 -7.45 -0.13 -15.45
CA ASP A 112 -7.36 -0.45 -16.88
C ASP A 112 -5.91 -0.69 -17.31
N SER A 113 -4.97 0.14 -16.85
CA SER A 113 -3.55 -0.03 -17.16
C SER A 113 -2.99 -1.35 -16.61
N ILE A 114 -3.50 -1.81 -15.48
CA ILE A 114 -3.12 -3.09 -14.88
C ILE A 114 -3.69 -4.24 -15.72
N ALA A 115 -4.97 -4.18 -16.09
CA ALA A 115 -5.57 -5.20 -16.95
C ALA A 115 -4.88 -5.28 -18.33
N GLN A 116 -4.51 -4.14 -18.90
CA GLN A 116 -3.73 -4.08 -20.14
C GLN A 116 -2.34 -4.71 -19.95
N CYS A 117 -1.63 -4.35 -18.87
CA CYS A 117 -0.32 -4.92 -18.59
C CYS A 117 -0.40 -6.42 -18.32
N TRP A 118 -1.44 -6.88 -17.65
CA TRP A 118 -1.72 -8.29 -17.41
C TRP A 118 -1.89 -9.08 -18.71
N TYR A 119 -2.65 -8.52 -19.66
CA TYR A 119 -2.80 -9.09 -21.01
C TYR A 119 -1.48 -9.11 -21.80
N GLU A 120 -0.73 -8.00 -21.78
CA GLU A 120 0.53 -7.86 -22.53
C GLU A 120 1.64 -8.74 -21.96
N SER A 121 1.79 -8.79 -20.64
CA SER A 121 2.79 -9.61 -19.95
C SER A 121 2.46 -11.10 -20.03
N GLY A 122 1.18 -11.45 -20.29
CA GLY A 122 0.70 -12.81 -20.23
C GLY A 122 0.87 -13.32 -18.81
N GLY A 123 0.01 -12.85 -17.90
CA GLY A 123 -0.09 -13.36 -16.52
C GLY A 123 0.03 -14.89 -16.49
N GLU A 124 0.38 -15.48 -15.34
CA GLU A 124 0.72 -16.91 -15.26
C GLU A 124 -0.43 -17.83 -15.68
N TRP A 125 -0.56 -18.03 -16.99
CA TRP A 125 -1.49 -18.93 -17.63
C TRP A 125 -0.89 -20.31 -17.52
N ASP A 126 -1.72 -21.29 -17.20
CA ASP A 126 -1.26 -22.67 -17.25
C ASP A 126 -0.94 -23.08 -18.70
N ALA A 127 -0.36 -24.26 -18.87
CA ALA A 127 0.06 -24.74 -20.17
C ALA A 127 -1.12 -24.95 -21.16
N ALA A 128 -2.34 -25.17 -20.65
CA ALA A 128 -3.53 -25.33 -21.47
C ALA A 128 -4.12 -23.96 -21.86
N GLU A 129 -4.06 -22.97 -20.96
CA GLU A 129 -4.53 -21.60 -21.16
C GLU A 129 -3.66 -20.85 -22.18
N ASN A 130 -2.33 -21.05 -22.14
CA ASN A 130 -1.39 -20.46 -23.12
C ASN A 130 -1.71 -20.78 -24.59
N ALA A 131 -2.39 -21.89 -24.86
CA ALA A 131 -2.79 -22.26 -26.22
C ALA A 131 -3.80 -21.27 -26.85
N TRP A 132 -4.48 -20.45 -26.04
CA TRP A 132 -5.61 -19.60 -26.46
C TRP A 132 -5.30 -18.10 -26.45
N ARG A 133 -4.05 -17.70 -26.21
CA ARG A 133 -3.62 -16.29 -26.04
C ARG A 133 -3.91 -15.35 -27.22
N PHE A 134 -4.35 -15.90 -28.35
CA PHE A 134 -4.66 -15.14 -29.57
C PHE A 134 -6.05 -15.45 -30.14
N ASP A 135 -6.93 -16.11 -29.39
CA ASP A 135 -8.31 -16.34 -29.80
C ASP A 135 -9.19 -15.11 -29.54
N THR A 136 -10.11 -14.85 -30.47
CA THR A 136 -11.06 -13.74 -30.47
C THR A 136 -12.15 -13.83 -29.38
N HIS A 137 -12.25 -14.95 -28.66
CA HIS A 137 -13.23 -15.16 -27.59
C HIS A 137 -12.69 -14.84 -26.19
N HIS A 138 -11.44 -14.39 -26.09
CA HIS A 138 -10.75 -14.15 -24.83
C HIS A 138 -10.57 -12.67 -24.58
N PHE A 139 -10.89 -12.23 -23.36
CA PHE A 139 -10.62 -10.88 -22.93
C PHE A 139 -10.17 -10.84 -21.48
N VAL A 140 -9.38 -9.82 -21.17
CA VAL A 140 -8.94 -9.46 -19.82
C VAL A 140 -9.47 -8.06 -19.54
N LEU A 141 -10.10 -7.86 -18.38
CA LEU A 141 -10.55 -6.55 -17.93
C LEU A 141 -10.41 -6.38 -16.43
N ALA A 142 -10.26 -5.14 -15.98
CA ALA A 142 -10.43 -4.80 -14.57
C ALA A 142 -11.93 -4.71 -14.29
N GLU A 143 -12.47 -5.68 -13.57
CA GLU A 143 -13.92 -5.78 -13.34
C GLU A 143 -14.34 -4.98 -12.10
N ASP A 144 -13.45 -4.91 -11.10
CA ASP A 144 -13.68 -4.19 -9.86
C ASP A 144 -12.36 -3.61 -9.32
N TRP A 145 -12.45 -2.50 -8.59
CA TRP A 145 -11.33 -1.94 -7.86
C TRP A 145 -11.83 -1.21 -6.62
N ARG A 146 -11.10 -1.40 -5.52
CA ARG A 146 -11.42 -0.82 -4.23
C ARG A 146 -10.23 -0.07 -3.68
N GLU A 147 -10.44 1.18 -3.29
CA GLU A 147 -9.43 1.93 -2.55
C GLU A 147 -9.15 1.27 -1.20
N LEU A 148 -7.86 1.13 -0.89
CA LEU A 148 -7.35 0.57 0.35
C LEU A 148 -6.72 1.67 1.20
N THR A 149 -6.86 1.54 2.51
CA THR A 149 -5.93 2.21 3.43
C THR A 149 -4.52 1.62 3.27
N ILE A 150 -3.50 2.41 3.60
CA ILE A 150 -2.12 1.90 3.58
C ILE A 150 -1.92 0.71 4.53
N ALA A 151 -2.68 0.64 5.63
CA ALA A 151 -2.66 -0.49 6.54
C ALA A 151 -3.24 -1.77 5.91
N GLU A 152 -4.38 -1.67 5.20
CA GLU A 152 -4.93 -2.80 4.44
C GLU A 152 -3.96 -3.26 3.36
N TYR A 153 -3.36 -2.32 2.62
CA TYR A 153 -2.35 -2.61 1.62
C TYR A 153 -1.17 -3.41 2.21
N ILE A 154 -0.62 -2.94 3.32
CA ILE A 154 0.50 -3.62 4.01
C ILE A 154 0.13 -5.02 4.47
N ASN A 155 -1.09 -5.21 4.98
CA ASN A 155 -1.54 -6.52 5.44
C ASN A 155 -1.73 -7.47 4.25
N LEU A 156 -2.35 -7.00 3.17
CA LEU A 156 -2.58 -7.79 1.96
C LEU A 156 -1.30 -8.07 1.18
N ALA A 157 -0.28 -7.22 1.27
CA ALA A 157 1.00 -7.41 0.58
C ALA A 157 1.80 -8.64 1.05
N THR A 158 1.33 -9.33 2.11
CA THR A 158 1.87 -10.63 2.51
C THR A 158 1.37 -11.77 1.64
N ASP A 159 0.18 -11.63 1.05
CA ASP A 159 -0.50 -12.68 0.29
C ASP A 159 -0.69 -12.31 -1.20
N LEU A 160 -0.73 -11.01 -1.51
CA LEU A 160 -1.01 -10.47 -2.85
C LEU A 160 0.20 -9.74 -3.43
N THR A 161 0.39 -9.90 -4.73
CA THR A 161 1.40 -9.18 -5.51
C THR A 161 0.92 -7.77 -5.88
N ASP A 162 1.84 -6.80 -5.92
CA ASP A 162 1.60 -5.48 -6.52
C ASP A 162 1.82 -5.56 -8.02
N CYS A 163 0.75 -5.29 -8.79
CA CYS A 163 0.73 -5.37 -10.25
C CYS A 163 0.81 -3.98 -10.92
N THR A 164 1.20 -2.95 -10.19
CA THR A 164 1.38 -1.61 -10.76
C THR A 164 2.40 -1.67 -11.91
N PRO A 165 2.07 -1.20 -13.14
CA PRO A 165 2.98 -1.30 -14.27
C PRO A 165 4.33 -0.62 -14.02
N GLY A 166 5.43 -1.34 -14.28
CA GLY A 166 6.78 -0.85 -14.05
C GLY A 166 7.21 -0.81 -12.58
N TYR A 167 6.40 -1.38 -11.66
CA TYR A 167 6.78 -1.53 -10.26
C TYR A 167 7.96 -2.50 -10.13
N THR A 168 9.14 -1.93 -9.97
CA THR A 168 10.26 -2.56 -9.27
C THR A 168 10.18 -2.04 -7.85
N SER A 169 10.40 -2.87 -6.82
CA SER A 169 10.32 -2.46 -5.42
C SER A 169 11.12 -1.17 -5.18
N GLY A 170 10.44 -0.03 -5.25
CA GLY A 170 11.05 1.31 -5.27
C GLY A 170 11.46 1.75 -3.88
N PRO A 171 11.95 2.99 -3.70
CA PRO A 171 12.43 3.48 -2.41
C PRO A 171 11.32 3.31 -1.36
N SER A 172 11.62 2.48 -0.36
CA SER A 172 10.66 2.16 0.68
C SER A 172 10.58 3.28 1.70
N TYR A 173 9.49 3.36 2.47
CA TYR A 173 9.39 4.26 3.64
C TYR A 173 10.55 4.13 4.65
N GLY A 174 11.36 3.06 4.57
CA GLY A 174 12.59 2.91 5.36
C GLY A 174 13.75 3.83 4.95
N GLU A 175 13.73 4.38 3.73
CA GLU A 175 14.86 5.15 3.15
C GLU A 175 14.66 6.67 3.20
N ASN A 176 13.46 7.16 3.50
CA ASN A 176 13.18 8.59 3.46
C ASN A 176 13.61 9.33 4.73
N THR A 177 14.17 10.52 4.52
CA THR A 177 14.62 11.43 5.58
C THR A 177 13.46 12.29 6.09
N GLU A 178 13.51 12.70 7.36
CA GLU A 178 12.55 13.62 8.00
C GLU A 178 12.26 14.88 7.15
N ALA A 179 13.28 15.37 6.43
CA ALA A 179 13.17 16.50 5.52
C ALA A 179 12.19 16.26 4.35
N GLU A 180 12.05 15.03 3.88
CA GLU A 180 11.13 14.70 2.78
C GLU A 180 9.69 14.57 3.27
N TYR A 181 9.49 14.10 4.50
CA TYR A 181 8.18 14.14 5.17
C TYR A 181 7.70 15.59 5.36
N ILE A 182 8.57 16.47 5.87
CA ILE A 182 8.25 17.89 6.11
C ILE A 182 7.89 18.60 4.80
N ARG A 183 8.65 18.39 3.71
CA ARG A 183 8.35 19.00 2.39
C ARG A 183 6.98 18.61 1.82
N ARG A 184 6.47 17.42 2.17
CA ARG A 184 5.16 16.94 1.71
C ARG A 184 4.01 17.56 2.50
N GLN A 185 4.22 17.79 3.80
CA GLN A 185 3.27 18.51 4.64
C GLN A 185 3.10 19.98 4.21
N THR A 186 4.16 20.60 3.68
CA THR A 186 4.11 22.01 3.25
C THR A 186 3.62 22.23 1.82
N ARG A 187 3.61 21.21 0.95
CA ARG A 187 3.15 21.33 -0.45
C ARG A 187 1.63 21.37 -0.64
N GLY A 188 0.84 21.11 0.39
CA GLY A 188 -0.63 21.16 0.35
C GLY A 188 -1.23 22.43 0.96
N LEU A 189 -0.45 23.51 1.07
CA LEU A 189 -0.84 24.78 1.71
C LEU A 189 -0.84 25.98 0.74
N ASP A 190 -0.73 25.76 -0.58
CA ASP A 190 -0.90 26.79 -1.62
C ASP A 190 -2.25 26.67 -2.32
#